data_AF-W6A7F9-F1
#
_entry.id   AF-W6A7F9-F1
#
_cell.length_a   1.000
_cell.length_b   1.000
_cell.length_c   1.000
_cell.angle_alpha   90.00
_cell.angle_beta   90.00
_cell.angle_gamma   90.00
#
_symmetry.space_group_name_H-M   'P 1'
#
loop_
_entity.id
_entity.type
_entity.pdbx_description
1 polymer ?
#
loop_
_entity_poly.entity_id
_entity_poly.type
_entity_poly.pdbx_seq_one_letter_code
_entity_poly.pdbx_strand_id
1 'polypeptide(L)'
;MSKIKNNNKLKLVALSLILLTILLSFIRLYLSGTGETGRWNQWSKDEEVYTYAGSDFIYVLLLFFSYFGIQSAVISFIWLVSSVLEGKQEKNDGILTNYHSTLAIVVWNILSMITFICFILPSQSNSIDGTQINDASWWISNFALYIAIPLFMLFYFVFYYQGRTNQGIKNYFLNKKILKVLIYPIVFIIVIILKSQLLFISYNKNVEFSESISLWVYPFLNFTGSYLGIHSSIMFLIVALISTIVLLTLPIALISLTKKIDNWKFKGEIYNEDVSLINSNSKNLMQKKDWKTAKQYFKMIFAIASSAILIYTLYISFSTSGYLSETKHSKYIKTSDGLDPIWIGGNVLTALNFAFGMFTFQSNVLVCLWFVVVFIKGANENKGKFTNYQWSLAIAGYITVTCIIFNAISIPTSLMSGTIDGDPLSSKNFLFWMVNTLLHAIFPLCMIFYFVFWYTKTEFGTTKQLFTNKKILYIIAYPIFYAIFIVTRGEILYSAWNQNYVYAVKTWTWPYPFLNLRSNDWLGGIPGYLAMIIAISLVSTILVGSCSLYNWSVNRLEAKKSK
;
A
#
# COMPACT_ATOMS: atom_id res chain seq x y z
N MET A 1 24.28 17.58 28.40
CA MET A 1 23.91 18.11 27.06
C MET A 1 24.79 17.60 25.90
N SER A 2 26.10 17.35 26.09
CA SER A 2 27.01 16.91 25.01
C SER A 2 26.67 15.53 24.41
N LYS A 3 26.33 14.52 25.23
CA LYS A 3 25.88 13.18 24.76
C LYS A 3 24.66 13.24 23.83
N ILE A 4 23.80 14.26 24.00
CA ILE A 4 22.54 14.40 23.25
C ILE A 4 22.78 14.89 21.82
N LYS A 5 23.77 15.78 21.60
CA LYS A 5 24.14 16.23 20.26
C LYS A 5 24.74 15.11 19.41
N ASN A 6 25.39 14.12 20.02
CA ASN A 6 26.01 13.00 19.30
C ASN A 6 24.99 12.00 18.76
N ASN A 7 23.87 11.74 19.46
CA ASN A 7 22.85 10.81 18.98
C ASN A 7 22.16 11.30 17.70
N ASN A 8 21.89 12.60 17.57
CA ASN A 8 21.25 13.14 16.37
C ASN A 8 22.17 13.09 15.15
N LYS A 9 23.48 13.30 15.33
CA LYS A 9 24.47 13.14 14.25
C LYS A 9 24.52 11.69 13.76
N LEU A 10 24.52 10.72 14.68
CA LEU A 10 24.50 9.30 14.32
C LEU A 10 23.22 8.92 13.56
N LYS A 11 22.05 9.39 14.02
CA LYS A 11 20.77 9.18 13.32
C LYS A 11 20.75 9.79 11.92
N LEU A 12 21.30 11.00 11.74
CA LEU A 12 21.39 11.65 10.44
C LEU A 12 22.32 10.89 9.47
N VAL A 13 23.49 10.45 9.94
CA VAL A 13 24.42 9.64 9.13
C VAL A 13 23.77 8.33 8.70
N ALA A 14 23.07 7.66 9.62
CA ALA A 14 22.33 6.43 9.31
C ALA A 14 21.22 6.66 8.28
N LEU A 15 20.48 7.76 8.41
CA LEU A 15 19.41 8.15 7.49
C LEU A 15 19.96 8.41 6.09
N SER A 16 21.08 9.14 5.98
CA SER A 16 21.76 9.38 4.70
C SER A 16 22.26 8.09 4.06
N LEU A 17 22.85 7.18 4.84
CA LEU A 17 23.35 5.89 4.33
C LEU A 17 22.23 4.97 3.84
N ILE A 18 21.12 4.89 4.59
CA ILE A 18 19.98 4.06 4.19
C ILE A 18 19.29 4.65 2.96
N LEU A 19 19.10 5.97 2.90
CA LEU A 19 18.50 6.62 1.73
C LEU A 19 19.34 6.42 0.48
N LEU A 20 20.67 6.61 0.60
CA LEU A 20 21.61 6.36 -0.48
C LEU A 20 21.55 4.89 -0.93
N THR A 21 21.47 3.95 0.01
CA THR A 21 21.36 2.52 -0.31
C THR A 21 20.07 2.21 -1.07
N ILE A 22 18.92 2.73 -0.61
CA ILE A 22 17.63 2.58 -1.31
C ILE A 22 17.72 3.15 -2.73
N LEU A 23 18.29 4.36 -2.88
CA LEU A 23 18.43 5.03 -4.17
C LEU A 23 19.35 4.25 -5.12
N LEU A 24 20.52 3.81 -4.64
CA LEU A 24 21.47 3.03 -5.44
C LEU A 24 20.90 1.67 -5.83
N SER A 25 20.17 0.99 -4.94
CA SER A 25 19.45 -0.24 -5.26
C SER A 25 18.36 0.00 -6.31
N PHE A 26 17.64 1.13 -6.23
CA PHE A 26 16.61 1.48 -7.20
C PHE A 26 17.21 1.76 -8.58
N ILE A 27 18.25 2.59 -8.62
CA ILE A 27 18.99 2.91 -9.86
C ILE A 27 19.58 1.64 -10.47
N ARG A 28 20.20 0.76 -9.67
CA ARG A 28 20.72 -0.52 -10.15
C ARG A 28 19.63 -1.37 -10.79
N LEU A 29 18.50 -1.58 -10.10
CA LEU A 29 17.40 -2.42 -10.58
C LEU A 29 16.68 -1.81 -11.80
N TYR A 30 16.63 -0.48 -11.89
CA TYR A 30 16.10 0.22 -13.05
C TYR A 30 17.06 0.12 -14.25
N LEU A 31 18.35 0.43 -14.07
CA LEU A 31 19.34 0.43 -15.15
C LEU A 31 19.70 -0.97 -15.64
N SER A 32 19.69 -1.98 -14.77
CA SER A 32 19.85 -3.38 -15.20
C SER A 32 18.71 -3.83 -16.11
N GLY A 33 17.61 -3.07 -16.17
CA GLY A 33 16.49 -3.33 -17.05
C GLY A 33 16.38 -2.50 -18.31
N THR A 34 17.00 -1.33 -18.40
CA THR A 34 16.76 -0.41 -19.53
C THR A 34 17.71 -0.57 -20.73
N GLY A 35 18.50 -1.64 -20.82
CA GLY A 35 19.43 -1.86 -21.96
C GLY A 35 18.81 -2.60 -23.14
N GLU A 36 19.35 -2.43 -24.36
CA GLU A 36 18.91 -3.15 -25.59
C GLU A 36 18.94 -4.68 -25.43
N THR A 37 19.90 -5.20 -24.66
CA THR A 37 20.02 -6.61 -24.25
C THR A 37 19.65 -6.84 -22.77
N GLY A 38 19.09 -5.82 -22.10
CA GLY A 38 18.64 -5.93 -20.72
C GLY A 38 17.63 -7.07 -20.59
N ARG A 39 17.64 -7.82 -19.50
CA ARG A 39 16.73 -8.99 -19.34
C ARG A 39 15.23 -8.63 -19.31
N TRP A 40 14.91 -7.34 -19.37
CA TRP A 40 13.56 -6.82 -19.55
C TRP A 40 13.14 -6.80 -21.03
N ASN A 41 14.12 -6.95 -21.93
CA ASN A 41 14.03 -7.23 -23.37
C ASN A 41 14.30 -8.73 -23.69
N GLN A 42 14.37 -9.64 -22.71
CA GLN A 42 14.44 -11.10 -22.98
C GLN A 42 13.12 -11.69 -23.51
N TRP A 43 12.18 -10.84 -23.89
CA TRP A 43 11.04 -11.22 -24.71
C TRP A 43 11.60 -11.26 -26.14
N SER A 44 11.91 -12.46 -26.61
CA SER A 44 12.65 -12.68 -27.87
C SER A 44 11.99 -11.93 -29.02
N LYS A 45 12.84 -11.32 -29.84
CA LYS A 45 12.50 -10.62 -31.09
C LYS A 45 11.81 -11.50 -32.15
N ASP A 46 11.82 -12.81 -31.94
CA ASP A 46 11.48 -13.80 -32.97
C ASP A 46 9.98 -14.20 -32.98
N GLU A 47 9.17 -13.68 -32.05
CA GLU A 47 7.71 -13.69 -32.16
C GLU A 47 7.20 -12.26 -32.06
N GLU A 48 6.28 -11.83 -32.92
CA GLU A 48 5.70 -10.47 -33.00
C GLU A 48 4.89 -10.04 -31.76
N VAL A 49 5.19 -10.60 -30.59
CA VAL A 49 4.59 -10.27 -29.29
C VAL A 49 5.58 -9.39 -28.53
N TYR A 50 5.62 -8.10 -28.90
CA TYR A 50 6.28 -7.06 -28.11
C TYR A 50 5.60 -6.93 -26.75
N THR A 51 6.02 -7.73 -25.78
CA THR A 51 5.49 -7.62 -24.42
C THR A 51 6.44 -6.76 -23.60
N TYR A 52 6.19 -5.45 -23.67
CA TYR A 52 6.84 -4.41 -22.89
C TYR A 52 6.41 -4.44 -21.42
N ALA A 53 6.53 -5.59 -20.73
CA ALA A 53 6.54 -5.58 -19.26
C ALA A 53 7.79 -4.86 -18.72
N GLY A 54 8.79 -4.70 -19.59
CA GLY A 54 10.11 -4.15 -19.35
C GLY A 54 10.17 -2.72 -18.80
N SER A 55 9.19 -1.91 -19.15
CA SER A 55 9.20 -0.45 -18.99
C SER A 55 8.09 0.07 -18.07
N ASP A 56 7.29 -0.82 -17.49
CA ASP A 56 6.32 -0.45 -16.46
C ASP A 56 7.05 -0.16 -15.15
N PHE A 57 7.33 1.11 -14.86
CA PHE A 57 7.90 1.57 -13.58
C PHE A 57 7.10 1.05 -12.38
N ILE A 58 5.81 0.75 -12.51
CA ILE A 58 5.04 0.12 -11.44
C ILE A 58 5.47 -1.32 -11.26
N TYR A 59 5.69 -2.06 -12.34
CA TYR A 59 6.29 -3.40 -12.26
C TYR A 59 7.71 -3.33 -11.67
N VAL A 60 8.53 -2.34 -12.05
CA VAL A 60 9.84 -2.07 -11.43
C VAL A 60 9.71 -1.76 -9.95
N LEU A 61 8.77 -0.90 -9.54
CA LEU A 61 8.51 -0.60 -8.13
C LEU A 61 7.99 -1.82 -7.38
N LEU A 62 7.13 -2.63 -7.99
CA LEU A 62 6.60 -3.86 -7.38
C LEU A 62 7.68 -4.94 -7.25
N LEU A 63 8.65 -4.98 -8.17
CA LEU A 63 9.84 -5.82 -8.09
C LEU A 63 10.80 -5.30 -7.02
N PHE A 64 11.11 -4.00 -7.07
CA PHE A 64 11.93 -3.27 -6.10
C PHE A 64 11.41 -3.49 -4.67
N PHE A 65 10.12 -3.25 -4.44
CA PHE A 65 9.49 -3.51 -3.15
C PHE A 65 9.25 -5.00 -2.88
N SER A 66 9.41 -5.92 -3.82
CA SER A 66 9.37 -7.34 -3.48
C SER A 66 10.67 -7.89 -2.90
N TYR A 67 11.78 -7.15 -3.00
CA TYR A 67 13.01 -7.51 -2.33
C TYR A 67 12.93 -7.29 -0.83
N PHE A 68 13.17 -8.36 -0.08
CA PHE A 68 13.10 -8.36 1.37
C PHE A 68 14.05 -7.32 1.99
N GLY A 69 15.27 -7.22 1.46
CA GLY A 69 16.27 -6.26 1.88
C GLY A 69 15.83 -4.81 1.66
N ILE A 70 15.21 -4.52 0.51
CA ILE A 70 14.71 -3.18 0.17
C ILE A 70 13.59 -2.77 1.13
N GLN A 71 12.63 -3.65 1.40
CA GLN A 71 11.58 -3.34 2.35
C GLN A 71 12.13 -3.10 3.76
N SER A 72 13.02 -3.97 4.22
CA SER A 72 13.66 -3.82 5.53
C SER A 72 14.41 -2.48 5.63
N ALA A 73 15.12 -2.09 4.58
CA ALA A 73 15.79 -0.80 4.49
C ALA A 73 14.81 0.37 4.51
N VAL A 74 13.73 0.32 3.73
CA VAL A 74 12.70 1.38 3.67
C VAL A 74 11.98 1.55 5.01
N ILE A 75 11.60 0.45 5.68
CA ILE A 75 10.96 0.51 6.99
C ILE A 75 11.93 1.11 8.02
N SER A 76 13.20 0.70 7.98
CA SER A 76 14.26 1.24 8.84
C SER A 76 14.50 2.72 8.59
N PHE A 77 14.43 3.16 7.33
CA PHE A 77 14.51 4.56 6.93
C PHE A 77 13.34 5.36 7.51
N ILE A 78 12.09 4.93 7.27
CA ILE A 78 10.88 5.60 7.77
C ILE A 78 10.92 5.71 9.29
N TRP A 79 11.38 4.65 9.96
CA TRP A 79 11.55 4.63 11.40
C TRP A 79 12.60 5.63 11.88
N LEU A 80 13.78 5.68 11.25
CA LEU A 80 14.83 6.65 11.58
C LEU A 80 14.37 8.09 11.34
N VAL A 81 13.72 8.37 10.21
CA VAL A 81 13.13 9.67 9.90
C VAL A 81 12.15 10.07 10.99
N SER A 82 11.23 9.18 11.35
CA SER A 82 10.24 9.41 12.40
C SER A 82 10.91 9.66 13.76
N SER A 83 11.95 8.87 14.09
CA SER A 83 12.73 9.02 15.33
C SER A 83 13.54 10.34 15.38
N VAL A 84 13.96 10.87 14.23
CA VAL A 84 14.61 12.19 14.14
C VAL A 84 13.58 13.31 14.26
N LEU A 85 12.45 13.21 13.57
CA LEU A 85 11.40 14.23 13.55
C LEU A 85 10.68 14.39 14.90
N GLU A 86 10.48 13.30 15.64
CA GLU A 86 9.82 13.34 16.96
C GLU A 86 10.71 13.93 18.07
N GLY A 87 12.00 14.15 17.80
CA GLY A 87 12.91 14.83 18.71
C GLY A 87 13.25 14.04 19.99
N LYS A 88 13.69 14.76 21.04
CA LYS A 88 14.39 14.18 22.22
C LYS A 88 13.54 13.33 23.16
N GLN A 89 12.22 13.27 22.99
CA GLN A 89 11.40 12.35 23.77
C GLN A 89 10.92 11.26 22.82
N GLU A 90 11.70 10.16 22.76
CA GLU A 90 11.18 8.84 22.38
C GLU A 90 10.08 8.47 23.39
N LYS A 91 8.93 9.16 23.32
CA LYS A 91 7.76 8.83 24.13
C LYS A 91 7.30 7.46 23.66
N ASN A 92 6.92 6.61 24.60
CA ASN A 92 6.36 5.27 24.36
C ASN A 92 5.07 5.27 23.49
N ASP A 93 4.60 6.43 23.04
CA ASP A 93 3.29 6.62 22.41
C ASP A 93 3.35 6.74 20.88
N GLY A 94 4.54 6.95 20.29
CA GLY A 94 4.72 7.01 18.85
C GLY A 94 4.46 5.64 18.20
N ILE A 95 3.65 5.56 17.14
CA ILE A 95 3.29 4.26 16.53
C ILE A 95 4.52 3.55 15.96
N LEU A 96 5.42 4.28 15.33
CA LEU A 96 6.61 3.72 14.68
C LEU A 96 7.82 3.75 15.60
N THR A 97 7.98 4.77 16.43
CA THR A 97 9.17 5.01 17.24
C THR A 97 9.14 4.38 18.63
N ASN A 98 8.00 3.84 19.06
CA ASN A 98 7.92 3.10 20.32
C ASN A 98 8.85 1.87 20.31
N TYR A 99 9.14 1.38 21.52
CA TYR A 99 10.06 0.26 21.71
C TYR A 99 9.61 -0.99 20.95
N HIS A 100 8.31 -1.28 20.89
CA HIS A 100 7.77 -2.48 20.24
C HIS A 100 8.00 -2.47 18.74
N SER A 101 7.69 -1.35 18.09
CA SER A 101 7.90 -1.16 16.66
C SER A 101 9.40 -1.18 16.35
N THR A 102 10.23 -0.58 17.19
CA THR A 102 11.69 -0.61 17.04
C THR A 102 12.23 -2.04 17.13
N LEU A 103 11.83 -2.82 18.14
CA LEU A 103 12.21 -4.23 18.28
C LEU A 103 11.74 -5.07 17.10
N ALA A 104 10.50 -4.84 16.63
CA ALA A 104 9.98 -5.53 15.44
C ALA A 104 10.82 -5.27 14.20
N ILE A 105 11.22 -4.02 13.98
CA ILE A 105 12.06 -3.63 12.85
C ILE A 105 13.45 -4.25 12.95
N VAL A 106 14.03 -4.33 14.15
CA VAL A 106 15.35 -4.97 14.35
C VAL A 106 15.27 -6.46 14.09
N VAL A 107 14.26 -7.13 14.62
CA VAL A 107 13.99 -8.55 14.37
C VAL A 107 13.77 -8.81 12.89
N TRP A 108 13.06 -7.92 12.20
CA TRP A 108 12.83 -7.98 10.76
C TRP A 108 14.11 -7.90 9.95
N ASN A 109 14.96 -6.94 10.29
CA ASN A 109 16.27 -6.76 9.67
C ASN A 109 17.16 -7.99 9.85
N ILE A 110 17.20 -8.56 11.05
CA ILE A 110 18.01 -9.76 11.31
C ILE A 110 17.46 -10.97 10.56
N LEU A 111 16.13 -11.12 10.50
CA LEU A 111 15.51 -12.15 9.68
C LEU A 111 15.92 -11.98 8.21
N SER A 112 15.93 -10.75 7.70
CA SER A 112 16.42 -10.43 6.35
C SER A 112 17.87 -10.82 6.12
N MET A 113 18.75 -10.53 7.07
CA MET A 113 20.13 -10.95 7.03
C MET A 113 20.27 -12.48 7.03
N ILE A 114 19.53 -13.19 7.88
CA ILE A 114 19.56 -14.67 7.95
C ILE A 114 19.01 -15.28 6.66
N THR A 115 17.88 -14.78 6.15
CA THR A 115 17.30 -15.22 4.89
C THR A 115 18.31 -15.05 3.74
N PHE A 116 19.01 -13.92 3.72
CA PHE A 116 20.04 -13.68 2.71
C PHE A 116 21.22 -14.64 2.83
N ILE A 117 21.84 -14.74 4.00
CA ILE A 117 23.07 -15.54 4.19
C ILE A 117 22.80 -17.04 4.04
N CYS A 118 21.69 -17.54 4.58
CA CYS A 118 21.43 -18.97 4.66
C CYS A 118 20.68 -19.52 3.44
N PHE A 119 19.95 -18.68 2.70
CA PHE A 119 19.11 -19.15 1.60
C PHE A 119 19.41 -18.42 0.30
N ILE A 120 19.39 -17.09 0.28
CA ILE A 120 19.57 -16.34 -0.98
C ILE A 120 21.00 -16.43 -1.50
N LEU A 121 22.02 -16.39 -0.64
CA LEU A 121 23.42 -16.41 -1.06
C LEU A 121 23.89 -17.81 -1.51
N PRO A 122 23.60 -18.91 -0.77
CA PRO A 122 24.02 -20.25 -1.18
C PRO A 122 23.24 -20.77 -2.38
N SER A 123 22.09 -20.16 -2.69
CA SER A 123 21.21 -20.62 -3.75
C SER A 123 21.67 -20.33 -5.17
N GLN A 124 22.85 -19.73 -5.32
CA GLN A 124 23.17 -19.02 -6.53
C GLN A 124 24.26 -19.69 -7.32
N SER A 125 23.89 -20.08 -8.53
CA SER A 125 24.83 -20.64 -9.49
C SER A 125 25.58 -19.54 -10.25
N ASN A 126 24.94 -18.43 -10.68
CA ASN A 126 25.63 -17.36 -11.45
C ASN A 126 24.97 -15.96 -11.45
N SER A 127 23.67 -15.79 -11.19
CA SER A 127 23.01 -14.47 -11.22
C SER A 127 21.77 -14.38 -10.33
N ILE A 128 21.58 -13.23 -9.67
CA ILE A 128 20.38 -12.83 -8.92
C ILE A 128 19.82 -11.58 -9.59
N ASP A 129 18.50 -11.51 -9.80
CA ASP A 129 17.79 -10.30 -10.29
C ASP A 129 18.30 -9.79 -11.65
N GLY A 130 18.80 -10.72 -12.47
CA GLY A 130 19.39 -10.40 -13.76
C GLY A 130 20.84 -9.91 -13.73
N THR A 131 21.39 -9.69 -12.54
CA THR A 131 22.79 -9.25 -12.35
C THR A 131 23.67 -10.41 -11.95
N GLN A 132 24.84 -10.52 -12.59
CA GLN A 132 25.81 -11.56 -12.28
C GLN A 132 26.41 -11.33 -10.88
N ILE A 133 26.68 -12.40 -10.14
CA ILE A 133 27.25 -12.30 -8.78
C ILE A 133 28.68 -11.77 -8.80
N ASN A 134 29.39 -11.89 -9.92
CA ASN A 134 30.71 -11.29 -10.09
C ASN A 134 30.65 -9.75 -10.27
N ASP A 135 29.48 -9.15 -10.48
CA ASP A 135 29.32 -7.70 -10.58
C ASP A 135 29.47 -7.06 -9.19
N ALA A 136 30.44 -6.15 -9.06
CA ALA A 136 30.68 -5.42 -7.82
C ALA A 136 29.43 -4.65 -7.35
N SER A 137 28.61 -4.14 -8.28
CA SER A 137 27.37 -3.42 -7.97
C SER A 137 26.36 -4.33 -7.25
N TRP A 138 26.36 -5.63 -7.58
CA TRP A 138 25.52 -6.63 -6.95
C TRP A 138 25.88 -6.80 -5.47
N TRP A 139 27.18 -7.00 -5.19
CA TRP A 139 27.67 -7.17 -3.82
C TRP A 139 27.47 -5.92 -2.98
N ILE A 140 27.79 -4.74 -3.51
CA ILE A 140 27.68 -3.48 -2.76
C ILE A 140 26.24 -3.26 -2.28
N SER A 141 25.27 -3.41 -3.19
CA SER A 141 23.86 -3.18 -2.86
C SER A 141 23.26 -4.28 -1.99
N ASN A 142 23.54 -5.56 -2.25
CA ASN A 142 23.04 -6.65 -1.40
C ASN A 142 23.70 -6.66 -0.02
N PHE A 143 25.01 -6.40 0.08
CA PHE A 143 25.70 -6.25 1.35
C PHE A 143 25.11 -5.10 2.17
N ALA A 144 24.85 -3.95 1.55
CA ALA A 144 24.24 -2.82 2.22
C ALA A 144 22.83 -3.16 2.74
N LEU A 145 21.97 -3.73 1.87
CA LEU A 145 20.58 -4.07 2.19
C LEU A 145 20.44 -5.18 3.24
N TYR A 146 21.23 -6.26 3.10
CA TYR A 146 21.04 -7.48 3.88
C TYR A 146 22.00 -7.64 5.04
N ILE A 147 23.11 -6.90 5.08
CA ILE A 147 24.12 -7.03 6.15
C ILE A 147 24.32 -5.71 6.88
N ALA A 148 24.71 -4.65 6.18
CA ALA A 148 25.09 -3.39 6.82
C ALA A 148 23.92 -2.72 7.56
N ILE A 149 22.76 -2.58 6.89
CA ILE A 149 21.56 -1.99 7.50
C ILE A 149 21.06 -2.85 8.67
N PRO A 150 20.92 -4.18 8.55
CA PRO A 150 20.54 -5.01 9.67
C PRO A 150 21.46 -4.97 10.88
N LEU A 151 22.78 -5.04 10.66
CA LEU A 151 23.75 -4.92 11.74
C LEU A 151 23.67 -3.54 12.38
N PHE A 152 23.56 -2.47 11.59
CA PHE A 152 23.37 -1.12 12.12
C PHE A 152 22.14 -1.03 13.02
N MET A 153 20.99 -1.54 12.57
CA MET A 153 19.75 -1.54 13.34
C MET A 153 19.89 -2.33 14.65
N LEU A 154 20.54 -3.49 14.59
CA LEU A 154 20.88 -4.30 15.76
C LEU A 154 21.78 -3.53 16.74
N PHE A 155 22.91 -2.99 16.28
CA PHE A 155 23.84 -2.21 17.10
C PHE A 155 23.17 -0.98 17.71
N TYR A 156 22.39 -0.24 16.93
CA TYR A 156 21.63 0.89 17.41
C TYR A 156 20.66 0.46 18.52
N PHE A 157 19.90 -0.60 18.30
CA PHE A 157 18.92 -1.11 19.25
C PHE A 157 19.54 -1.65 20.53
N VAL A 158 20.73 -2.25 20.45
CA VAL A 158 21.44 -2.82 21.60
C VAL A 158 22.21 -1.76 22.39
N PHE A 159 22.85 -0.78 21.72
CA PHE A 159 23.78 0.15 22.39
C PHE A 159 23.21 1.57 22.59
N TYR A 160 22.37 2.08 21.68
CA TYR A 160 21.94 3.48 21.65
C TYR A 160 20.47 3.81 21.95
N TYR A 161 19.50 2.96 21.56
CA TYR A 161 18.07 3.17 21.84
C TYR A 161 17.76 3.41 23.33
N GLN A 162 17.02 4.46 23.69
CA GLN A 162 16.87 4.89 25.09
C GLN A 162 15.56 4.45 25.75
N GLY A 163 14.59 3.90 25.01
CA GLY A 163 13.31 3.40 25.55
C GLY A 163 13.39 2.12 26.40
N ARG A 164 14.53 1.84 27.05
CA ARG A 164 14.98 0.51 27.50
C ARG A 164 14.57 0.05 28.89
N THR A 165 14.10 0.94 29.75
CA THR A 165 14.03 0.66 31.19
C THR A 165 12.59 0.62 31.69
N ASN A 166 11.88 -0.47 31.40
CA ASN A 166 10.74 -0.86 32.24
C ASN A 166 10.51 -2.37 32.18
N GLN A 167 10.33 -2.97 33.36
CA GLN A 167 10.00 -4.37 33.61
C GLN A 167 8.77 -4.86 32.81
N GLY A 168 7.99 -3.95 32.21
CA GLY A 168 6.94 -4.21 31.22
C GLY A 168 7.34 -5.10 30.02
N ILE A 169 8.63 -5.26 29.72
CA ILE A 169 9.11 -6.20 28.68
C ILE A 169 8.78 -7.65 29.05
N LYS A 170 8.92 -8.06 30.32
CA LYS A 170 8.60 -9.43 30.77
C LYS A 170 7.11 -9.72 30.63
N ASN A 171 6.27 -8.74 31.02
CA ASN A 171 4.81 -8.84 30.96
C ASN A 171 4.26 -8.78 29.52
N TYR A 172 4.98 -8.17 28.57
CA TYR A 172 4.59 -8.13 27.15
C TYR A 172 4.75 -9.48 26.44
N PHE A 173 5.81 -10.24 26.76
CA PHE A 173 6.00 -11.58 26.20
C PHE A 173 5.04 -12.61 26.80
N LEU A 174 4.66 -12.43 28.07
CA LEU A 174 3.63 -13.24 28.72
C LEU A 174 2.20 -12.96 28.20
N ASN A 175 1.93 -11.77 27.66
CA ASN A 175 0.58 -11.36 27.22
C ASN A 175 0.53 -11.07 25.72
N LYS A 176 -0.04 -11.96 24.88
CA LYS A 176 -0.66 -11.83 23.52
C LYS A 176 -0.19 -10.73 22.52
N LYS A 177 0.83 -9.93 22.83
CA LYS A 177 1.28 -8.74 22.10
C LYS A 177 2.52 -9.04 21.27
N ILE A 178 3.25 -10.13 21.56
CA ILE A 178 4.25 -10.68 20.63
C ILE A 178 3.64 -10.87 19.24
N LEU A 179 2.37 -11.28 19.16
CA LEU A 179 1.64 -11.40 17.90
C LEU A 179 1.62 -10.09 17.10
N LYS A 180 1.67 -8.91 17.73
CA LYS A 180 1.76 -7.62 17.01
C LYS A 180 3.12 -7.39 16.37
N VAL A 181 4.20 -7.86 17.01
CA VAL A 181 5.56 -7.86 16.45
C VAL A 181 5.64 -8.83 15.27
N LEU A 182 4.91 -9.96 15.36
CA LEU A 182 4.90 -11.03 14.36
C LEU A 182 3.92 -10.81 13.21
N ILE A 183 2.86 -10.01 13.41
CA ILE A 183 1.83 -9.75 12.40
C ILE A 183 2.44 -9.17 11.13
N TYR A 184 3.40 -8.26 11.25
CA TYR A 184 4.01 -7.64 10.07
C TYR A 184 4.81 -8.66 9.23
N PRO A 185 5.71 -9.47 9.83
CA PRO A 185 6.32 -10.61 9.16
C PRO A 185 5.36 -11.58 8.49
N ILE A 186 4.31 -11.96 9.21
CA ILE A 186 3.33 -12.94 8.74
C ILE A 186 2.54 -12.36 7.56
N VAL A 187 2.04 -11.13 7.68
CA VAL A 187 1.32 -10.43 6.61
C VAL A 187 2.19 -10.29 5.38
N PHE A 188 3.48 -9.97 5.54
CA PHE A 188 4.41 -9.88 4.41
C PHE A 188 4.62 -11.22 3.72
N ILE A 189 4.88 -12.29 4.48
CA ILE A 189 5.01 -13.64 3.92
C ILE A 189 3.73 -14.01 3.15
N ILE A 190 2.55 -13.73 3.73
CA ILE A 190 1.26 -13.92 3.06
C ILE A 190 1.17 -13.09 1.77
N VAL A 191 1.56 -11.82 1.78
CA VAL A 191 1.53 -10.95 0.60
C VAL A 191 2.47 -11.46 -0.50
N ILE A 192 3.68 -11.93 -0.16
CA ILE A 192 4.57 -12.55 -1.16
C ILE A 192 3.95 -13.83 -1.70
N ILE A 193 3.37 -14.69 -0.86
CA ILE A 193 2.74 -15.93 -1.29
C ILE A 193 1.61 -15.62 -2.27
N LEU A 194 0.71 -14.71 -1.89
CA LEU A 194 -0.39 -14.29 -2.73
C LEU A 194 0.14 -13.70 -4.04
N LYS A 195 1.14 -12.82 -4.01
CA LYS A 195 1.78 -12.27 -5.21
C LYS A 195 2.35 -13.38 -6.09
N SER A 196 3.10 -14.31 -5.51
CA SER A 196 3.77 -15.40 -6.23
C SER A 196 2.75 -16.37 -6.84
N GLN A 197 1.68 -16.69 -6.12
CA GLN A 197 0.56 -17.47 -6.64
C GLN A 197 -0.20 -16.72 -7.73
N LEU A 198 -0.45 -15.41 -7.57
CA LEU A 198 -1.10 -14.60 -8.59
C LEU A 198 -0.26 -14.53 -9.87
N LEU A 199 1.06 -14.36 -9.74
CA LEU A 199 1.99 -14.42 -10.87
C LEU A 199 1.96 -15.82 -11.49
N PHE A 200 2.09 -16.87 -10.70
CA PHE A 200 2.01 -18.24 -11.18
C PHE A 200 0.73 -18.50 -11.97
N ILE A 201 -0.44 -18.22 -11.40
CA ILE A 201 -1.76 -18.37 -12.07
C ILE A 201 -1.81 -17.54 -13.35
N SER A 202 -1.23 -16.33 -13.34
CA SER A 202 -1.21 -15.44 -14.51
C SER A 202 -0.35 -15.96 -15.66
N TYR A 203 0.69 -16.76 -15.36
CA TYR A 203 1.70 -17.20 -16.34
C TYR A 203 1.78 -18.73 -16.56
N ASN A 204 0.94 -19.53 -15.88
CA ASN A 204 0.96 -21.01 -15.91
C ASN A 204 0.73 -21.65 -17.30
N LYS A 205 0.25 -20.89 -18.30
CA LYS A 205 0.07 -21.43 -19.67
C LYS A 205 1.36 -21.53 -20.47
N ASN A 206 2.45 -20.91 -20.02
CA ASN A 206 3.75 -21.02 -20.67
C ASN A 206 4.80 -21.34 -19.60
N VAL A 207 5.07 -22.65 -19.42
CA VAL A 207 5.87 -23.21 -18.30
C VAL A 207 7.21 -22.50 -18.18
N GLU A 208 7.87 -22.26 -19.32
CA GLU A 208 9.15 -21.58 -19.45
C GLU A 208 9.12 -20.13 -18.92
N PHE A 209 7.99 -19.43 -19.08
CA PHE A 209 7.79 -18.07 -18.57
C PHE A 209 7.43 -18.06 -17.08
N SER A 210 6.66 -19.05 -16.60
CA SER A 210 6.31 -19.16 -15.18
C SER A 210 7.53 -19.50 -14.31
N GLU A 211 8.42 -20.34 -14.83
CA GLU A 211 9.71 -20.68 -14.20
C GLU A 211 10.63 -19.46 -14.18
N SER A 212 10.69 -18.70 -15.28
CA SER A 212 11.44 -17.45 -15.35
C SER A 212 10.93 -16.43 -14.33
N ILE A 213 9.63 -16.11 -14.26
CA ILE A 213 9.12 -15.07 -13.35
C ILE A 213 9.22 -15.48 -11.87
N SER A 214 9.03 -16.78 -11.55
CA SER A 214 9.16 -17.28 -10.17
C SER A 214 10.60 -17.29 -9.67
N LEU A 215 11.58 -17.49 -10.56
CA LEU A 215 13.02 -17.38 -10.25
C LEU A 215 13.46 -15.94 -9.88
N TRP A 216 12.75 -14.91 -10.32
CA TRP A 216 13.21 -13.51 -10.22
C TRP A 216 12.96 -12.83 -8.88
N VAL A 217 12.02 -13.32 -8.08
CA VAL A 217 11.66 -12.65 -6.81
C VAL A 217 12.18 -13.43 -5.61
N TYR A 218 12.00 -14.76 -5.62
CA TYR A 218 12.58 -15.67 -4.63
C TYR A 218 12.72 -17.06 -5.27
N PRO A 219 13.94 -17.52 -5.61
CA PRO A 219 14.17 -18.81 -6.25
C PRO A 219 13.55 -20.00 -5.50
N PHE A 220 13.38 -19.87 -4.18
CA PHE A 220 12.76 -20.88 -3.31
C PHE A 220 11.21 -20.90 -3.36
N LEU A 221 10.56 -19.98 -4.07
CA LEU A 221 9.10 -19.93 -4.28
C LEU A 221 8.66 -20.45 -5.64
N ASN A 222 9.53 -21.19 -6.36
CA ASN A 222 9.18 -21.83 -7.62
C ASN A 222 8.22 -23.01 -7.40
N PHE A 223 6.91 -22.77 -7.29
CA PHE A 223 5.90 -23.77 -6.92
C PHE A 223 5.78 -24.99 -7.85
N THR A 224 6.40 -24.96 -9.03
CA THR A 224 6.42 -26.07 -10.01
C THR A 224 7.75 -26.80 -10.10
N GLY A 225 8.81 -26.28 -9.48
CA GLY A 225 10.16 -26.82 -9.58
C GLY A 225 10.68 -27.51 -8.32
N SER A 226 11.81 -28.19 -8.49
CA SER A 226 12.67 -28.58 -7.36
C SER A 226 13.79 -27.54 -7.21
N TYR A 227 14.01 -27.09 -5.98
CA TYR A 227 15.08 -26.17 -5.61
C TYR A 227 16.09 -26.95 -4.76
N LEU A 228 17.33 -27.11 -5.25
CA LEU A 228 18.35 -28.01 -4.66
C LEU A 228 17.85 -29.47 -4.47
N GLY A 229 16.98 -29.95 -5.37
CA GLY A 229 16.36 -31.28 -5.25
C GLY A 229 15.22 -31.37 -4.24
N ILE A 230 14.86 -30.27 -3.57
CA ILE A 230 13.73 -30.20 -2.64
C ILE A 230 12.57 -29.46 -3.31
N HIS A 231 11.38 -30.03 -3.26
CA HIS A 231 10.18 -29.37 -3.81
C HIS A 231 9.99 -27.99 -3.16
N SER A 232 9.74 -26.94 -3.94
CA SER A 232 9.73 -25.56 -3.41
C SER A 232 8.67 -25.31 -2.34
N SER A 233 7.58 -26.08 -2.32
CA SER A 233 6.59 -26.08 -1.24
C SER A 233 7.16 -26.56 0.10
N ILE A 234 8.12 -27.49 0.09
CA ILE A 234 8.83 -27.99 1.27
C ILE A 234 9.86 -26.95 1.72
N MET A 235 10.63 -26.37 0.79
CA MET A 235 11.55 -25.27 1.11
C MET A 235 10.81 -24.06 1.71
N PHE A 236 9.63 -23.77 1.18
CA PHE A 236 8.74 -22.76 1.74
C PHE A 236 8.33 -23.09 3.19
N LEU A 237 7.90 -24.34 3.47
CA LEU A 237 7.56 -24.77 4.82
C LEU A 237 8.75 -24.62 5.78
N ILE A 238 9.96 -24.97 5.32
CA ILE A 238 11.21 -24.83 6.07
C ILE A 238 11.49 -23.35 6.37
N VAL A 239 11.41 -22.46 5.37
CA VAL A 239 11.61 -21.02 5.56
C VAL A 239 10.56 -20.43 6.50
N ALA A 240 9.30 -20.84 6.38
CA ALA A 240 8.22 -20.39 7.27
C ALA A 240 8.44 -20.86 8.72
N LEU A 241 8.89 -22.11 8.90
CA LEU A 241 9.15 -22.70 10.22
C LEU A 241 10.38 -22.07 10.87
N ILE A 242 11.48 -21.89 10.12
CA ILE A 242 12.68 -21.18 10.59
C ILE A 242 12.35 -19.72 10.90
N SER A 243 11.61 -19.04 10.03
CA SER A 243 11.16 -17.68 10.29
C SER A 243 10.33 -17.63 11.57
N THR A 244 9.41 -18.57 11.79
CA THR A 244 8.60 -18.65 13.01
C THR A 244 9.47 -18.88 14.26
N ILE A 245 10.44 -19.81 14.20
CA ILE A 245 11.36 -20.09 15.32
C ILE A 245 12.23 -18.87 15.62
N VAL A 246 12.83 -18.24 14.60
CA VAL A 246 13.64 -17.03 14.73
C VAL A 246 12.79 -15.90 15.31
N LEU A 247 11.58 -15.72 14.80
CA LEU A 247 10.63 -14.70 15.28
C LEU A 247 10.20 -14.92 16.74
N LEU A 248 10.15 -16.16 17.22
CA LEU A 248 9.84 -16.48 18.62
C LEU A 248 11.06 -16.37 19.55
N THR A 249 12.25 -16.75 19.08
CA THR A 249 13.46 -16.89 19.92
C THR A 249 14.36 -15.65 19.89
N LEU A 250 14.49 -14.98 18.74
CA LEU A 250 15.36 -13.83 18.55
C LEU A 250 14.98 -12.64 19.43
N PRO A 251 13.69 -12.28 19.61
CA PRO A 251 13.35 -11.21 20.54
C PRO A 251 13.78 -11.53 21.98
N ILE A 252 13.67 -12.80 22.40
CA ILE A 252 14.09 -13.27 23.73
C ILE A 252 15.61 -13.14 23.87
N ALA A 253 16.37 -13.56 22.85
CA ALA A 253 17.82 -13.45 22.82
C ALA A 253 18.29 -11.99 22.85
N LEU A 254 17.67 -11.11 22.05
CA LEU A 254 17.96 -9.68 22.05
C LEU A 254 17.69 -9.03 23.40
N ILE A 255 16.61 -9.42 24.08
CA ILE A 255 16.28 -8.94 25.43
C ILE A 255 17.28 -9.44 26.47
N SER A 256 17.72 -10.70 26.37
CA SER A 256 18.75 -11.24 27.26
C SER A 256 20.06 -10.50 27.09
N LEU A 257 20.45 -10.22 25.83
CA LEU A 257 21.63 -9.46 25.49
C LEU A 257 21.55 -8.02 26.01
N THR A 258 20.43 -7.33 25.80
CA THR A 258 20.25 -5.95 26.29
C THR A 258 20.27 -5.90 27.82
N LYS A 259 19.62 -6.83 28.53
CA LYS A 259 19.71 -6.93 30.00
C LYS A 259 21.13 -7.09 30.50
N LYS A 260 21.93 -7.93 29.85
CA LYS A 260 23.34 -8.14 30.24
C LYS A 260 24.16 -6.87 30.05
N ILE A 261 23.92 -6.14 28.96
CA ILE A 261 24.59 -4.87 28.65
C ILE A 261 24.13 -3.75 29.59
N ASP A 262 22.84 -3.70 29.92
CA ASP A 262 22.29 -2.69 30.82
C ASP A 262 22.77 -2.89 32.26
N ASN A 263 22.81 -4.15 32.74
CA ASN A 263 23.42 -4.49 34.03
C ASN A 263 24.91 -4.11 34.08
N TRP A 264 25.60 -4.13 32.94
CA TRP A 264 26.98 -3.68 32.84
C TRP A 264 27.09 -2.14 32.81
N LYS A 265 26.16 -1.45 32.14
CA LYS A 265 26.22 0.00 31.88
C LYS A 265 25.60 0.87 32.98
N PHE A 266 24.63 0.37 33.74
CA PHE A 266 23.81 1.14 34.69
C PHE A 266 23.77 0.53 36.10
N LYS A 267 24.83 -0.17 36.51
CA LYS A 267 24.98 -0.69 37.88
C LYS A 267 24.70 0.43 38.91
N GLY A 268 23.54 0.36 39.59
CA GLY A 268 23.22 1.22 40.73
C GLY A 268 21.98 2.13 40.61
N GLU A 269 21.32 2.23 39.46
CA GLU A 269 20.10 3.06 39.33
C GLU A 269 18.82 2.22 39.54
N ILE A 270 18.15 2.45 40.66
CA ILE A 270 16.85 1.82 40.99
C ILE A 270 15.75 2.52 40.18
N TYR A 271 15.10 1.78 39.29
CA TYR A 271 13.98 2.28 38.49
C TYR A 271 12.65 2.10 39.24
N ASN A 272 11.92 3.20 39.45
CA ASN A 272 10.55 3.20 39.96
C ASN A 272 9.55 3.09 38.78
N GLU A 273 8.66 2.10 38.82
CA GLU A 273 7.66 1.84 37.77
C GLU A 273 6.43 2.76 37.88
N ASP A 274 6.02 3.35 36.74
CA ASP A 274 4.68 3.93 36.57
C ASP A 274 3.74 2.91 35.90
N VAL A 275 2.98 2.18 36.73
CA VAL A 275 2.09 1.06 36.34
C VAL A 275 0.77 1.53 35.68
N SER A 276 0.53 2.84 35.59
CA SER A 276 -0.78 3.39 35.20
C SER A 276 -1.15 3.30 33.71
N LEU A 277 -0.21 3.03 32.80
CA LEU A 277 -0.44 3.12 31.34
C LEU A 277 -0.97 1.84 30.65
N ILE A 278 -0.97 0.68 31.32
CA ILE A 278 -1.22 -0.61 30.65
C ILE A 278 -2.73 -0.95 30.51
N ASN A 279 -3.61 -0.32 31.29
CA ASN A 279 -5.03 -0.67 31.36
C ASN A 279 -5.98 0.09 30.41
N SER A 280 -5.51 1.05 29.61
CA SER A 280 -6.40 1.87 28.76
C SER A 280 -6.76 1.24 27.41
N ASN A 281 -5.97 0.29 26.90
CA ASN A 281 -6.10 -0.19 25.52
C ASN A 281 -7.10 -1.35 25.30
N SER A 282 -7.57 -2.03 26.34
CA SER A 282 -8.59 -3.10 26.22
C SER A 282 -10.02 -2.57 26.05
N LYS A 283 -10.24 -1.26 26.29
CA LYS A 283 -11.57 -0.63 26.26
C LYS A 283 -12.03 -0.16 24.87
N ASN A 284 -11.29 -0.43 23.80
CA ASN A 284 -11.56 0.11 22.46
C ASN A 284 -12.35 -0.82 21.52
N LEU A 285 -12.76 -2.00 21.99
CA LEU A 285 -13.53 -2.97 21.20
C LEU A 285 -15.02 -2.92 21.56
N MET A 286 -15.84 -3.39 20.63
CA MET A 286 -17.30 -3.50 20.79
C MET A 286 -17.70 -4.33 22.02
N GLN A 287 -18.70 -3.85 22.77
CA GLN A 287 -19.29 -4.54 23.91
C GLN A 287 -20.62 -5.20 23.54
N LYS A 288 -21.07 -6.20 24.32
CA LYS A 288 -22.35 -6.90 24.08
C LYS A 288 -23.57 -5.96 24.00
N LYS A 289 -23.55 -4.84 24.73
CA LYS A 289 -24.61 -3.82 24.71
C LYS A 289 -24.69 -3.05 23.39
N ASP A 290 -23.58 -2.93 22.66
CA ASP A 290 -23.50 -2.15 21.42
C ASP A 290 -24.30 -2.82 20.28
N TRP A 291 -24.46 -4.15 20.33
CA TRP A 291 -25.19 -4.96 19.34
C TRP A 291 -26.67 -4.63 19.24
N LYS A 292 -27.26 -3.97 20.24
CA LYS A 292 -28.71 -3.70 20.28
C LYS A 292 -29.11 -2.36 19.64
N THR A 293 -28.18 -1.69 18.96
CA THR A 293 -28.44 -0.36 18.38
C THR A 293 -28.63 -0.43 16.87
N ALA A 294 -29.64 0.26 16.33
CA ALA A 294 -29.85 0.37 14.87
C ALA A 294 -28.61 0.90 14.14
N LYS A 295 -27.88 1.83 14.79
CA LYS A 295 -26.59 2.35 14.33
C LYS A 295 -25.55 1.24 14.11
N GLN A 296 -25.50 0.24 14.99
CA GLN A 296 -24.55 -0.86 14.86
C GLN A 296 -24.94 -1.84 13.76
N TYR A 297 -26.24 -2.17 13.63
CA TYR A 297 -26.74 -2.98 12.52
C TYR A 297 -26.48 -2.32 11.16
N PHE A 298 -26.68 -1.00 11.06
CA PHE A 298 -26.33 -0.25 9.86
C PHE A 298 -24.85 -0.42 9.52
N LYS A 299 -23.93 -0.18 10.47
CA LYS A 299 -22.49 -0.35 10.25
C LYS A 299 -22.14 -1.75 9.74
N MET A 300 -22.74 -2.78 10.33
CA MET A 300 -22.53 -4.17 9.95
C MET A 300 -23.00 -4.45 8.51
N ILE A 301 -24.25 -4.09 8.19
CA ILE A 301 -24.84 -4.31 6.87
C ILE A 301 -23.99 -3.61 5.81
N PHE A 302 -23.60 -2.35 6.03
CA PHE A 302 -22.77 -1.62 5.09
C PHE A 302 -21.36 -2.19 4.97
N ALA A 303 -20.72 -2.59 6.07
CA ALA A 303 -19.42 -3.24 6.04
C ALA A 303 -19.46 -4.53 5.18
N ILE A 304 -20.46 -5.38 5.38
CA ILE A 304 -20.61 -6.65 4.64
C ILE A 304 -20.97 -6.37 3.17
N ALA A 305 -21.98 -5.53 2.91
CA ALA A 305 -22.43 -5.25 1.56
C ALA A 305 -21.35 -4.56 0.72
N SER A 306 -20.67 -3.55 1.26
CA SER A 306 -19.58 -2.87 0.54
C SER A 306 -18.38 -3.78 0.31
N SER A 307 -18.03 -4.63 1.28
CA SER A 307 -16.96 -5.64 1.09
C SER A 307 -17.34 -6.63 -0.01
N ALA A 308 -18.56 -7.17 0.03
CA ALA A 308 -19.03 -8.13 -0.96
C ALA A 308 -19.06 -7.54 -2.37
N ILE A 309 -19.57 -6.32 -2.54
CA ILE A 309 -19.60 -5.65 -3.84
C ILE A 309 -18.19 -5.31 -4.32
N LEU A 310 -17.27 -4.84 -3.47
CA LEU A 310 -15.89 -4.59 -3.87
C LEU A 310 -15.15 -5.87 -4.28
N ILE A 311 -15.32 -6.96 -3.53
CA ILE A 311 -14.78 -8.28 -3.90
C ILE A 311 -15.39 -8.75 -5.22
N TYR A 312 -16.69 -8.56 -5.41
CA TYR A 312 -17.36 -8.90 -6.67
C TYR A 312 -16.85 -8.06 -7.84
N THR A 313 -16.65 -6.75 -7.66
CA THR A 313 -16.06 -5.88 -8.68
C THR A 313 -14.64 -6.33 -9.03
N LEU A 314 -13.80 -6.63 -8.03
CA LEU A 314 -12.47 -7.18 -8.26
C LEU A 314 -12.52 -8.52 -8.98
N TYR A 315 -13.46 -9.40 -8.60
CA TYR A 315 -13.69 -10.68 -9.26
C TYR A 315 -14.12 -10.49 -10.71
N ILE A 316 -15.00 -9.54 -11.03
CA ILE A 316 -15.42 -9.25 -12.40
C ILE A 316 -14.27 -8.64 -13.20
N SER A 317 -13.53 -7.68 -12.63
CA SER A 317 -12.31 -7.17 -13.27
C SER A 317 -11.32 -8.31 -13.54
N PHE A 318 -11.21 -9.28 -12.63
CA PHE A 318 -10.36 -10.45 -12.80
C PHE A 318 -10.89 -11.44 -13.85
N SER A 319 -12.16 -11.84 -13.77
CA SER A 319 -12.76 -12.85 -14.65
C SER A 319 -12.87 -12.34 -16.08
N THR A 320 -13.15 -11.05 -16.25
CA THR A 320 -13.09 -10.39 -17.56
C THR A 320 -11.65 -10.16 -18.02
N SER A 321 -10.65 -10.09 -17.12
CA SER A 321 -9.24 -10.01 -17.51
C SER A 321 -8.63 -11.33 -18.01
N GLY A 322 -9.32 -12.47 -17.99
CA GLY A 322 -8.99 -13.59 -18.89
C GLY A 322 -8.81 -14.97 -18.24
N TYR A 323 -9.80 -15.84 -18.45
CA TYR A 323 -9.65 -17.29 -18.30
C TYR A 323 -9.57 -18.02 -19.67
N LEU A 324 -10.16 -17.45 -20.72
CA LEU A 324 -10.10 -17.97 -22.09
C LEU A 324 -9.10 -17.13 -22.91
N SER A 325 -8.32 -17.77 -23.78
CA SER A 325 -7.38 -17.10 -24.70
C SER A 325 -8.07 -16.04 -25.55
N GLU A 326 -9.37 -16.24 -25.83
CA GLU A 326 -10.21 -15.35 -26.63
C GLU A 326 -10.78 -14.15 -25.83
N THR A 327 -10.76 -14.20 -24.49
CA THR A 327 -11.39 -13.19 -23.61
C THR A 327 -10.42 -12.46 -22.68
N LYS A 328 -9.10 -12.72 -22.74
CA LYS A 328 -8.13 -11.70 -22.31
C LYS A 328 -8.52 -10.44 -23.05
N HIS A 329 -8.77 -9.33 -22.36
CA HIS A 329 -9.19 -8.06 -22.96
C HIS A 329 -8.21 -7.59 -24.04
N SER A 330 -8.36 -8.17 -25.22
CA SER A 330 -7.93 -7.67 -26.50
C SER A 330 -8.83 -6.48 -26.76
N LYS A 331 -8.43 -5.30 -26.27
CA LYS A 331 -8.80 -4.10 -27.02
C LYS A 331 -8.02 -4.19 -28.33
N TYR A 332 -8.61 -4.89 -29.29
CA TYR A 332 -8.11 -5.05 -30.65
C TYR A 332 -7.75 -3.65 -31.16
N ILE A 333 -6.47 -3.41 -31.36
CA ILE A 333 -6.04 -2.33 -32.22
C ILE A 333 -5.86 -2.99 -33.55
N LYS A 334 -6.94 -3.02 -34.32
CA LYS A 334 -6.79 -3.04 -35.77
C LYS A 334 -5.99 -1.80 -36.10
N THR A 335 -4.72 -1.97 -36.44
CA THR A 335 -4.03 -0.98 -37.25
C THR A 335 -4.73 -0.93 -38.60
N SER A 336 -4.64 0.19 -39.29
CA SER A 336 -5.13 0.36 -40.67
C SER A 336 -4.57 -0.67 -41.66
N ASP A 337 -3.58 -1.45 -41.23
CA ASP A 337 -2.65 -2.20 -42.05
C ASP A 337 -2.95 -3.70 -42.00
N GLY A 338 -3.99 -4.12 -41.26
CA GLY A 338 -4.43 -5.52 -41.18
C GLY A 338 -3.56 -6.44 -40.33
N LEU A 339 -2.57 -5.91 -39.61
CA LEU A 339 -1.72 -6.69 -38.70
C LEU A 339 -2.45 -7.02 -37.38
N ASP A 340 -2.07 -8.18 -36.84
CA ASP A 340 -2.74 -8.89 -35.75
C ASP A 340 -2.98 -8.03 -34.49
N PRO A 341 -4.05 -8.32 -33.73
CA PRO A 341 -4.37 -7.59 -32.52
C PRO A 341 -3.27 -7.73 -31.47
N ILE A 342 -2.70 -6.60 -31.08
CA ILE A 342 -1.77 -6.55 -29.95
C ILE A 342 -2.56 -6.76 -28.65
N TRP A 343 -2.21 -7.84 -27.95
CA TRP A 343 -2.79 -8.23 -26.67
C TRP A 343 -2.25 -7.34 -25.55
N ILE A 344 -3.02 -6.34 -25.12
CA ILE A 344 -2.63 -5.49 -23.99
C ILE A 344 -3.53 -5.76 -22.79
N GLY A 345 -2.98 -6.47 -21.81
CA GLY A 345 -3.60 -6.67 -20.51
C GLY A 345 -4.51 -7.90 -20.45
N GLY A 346 -4.25 -8.74 -19.45
CA GLY A 346 -5.08 -9.91 -19.20
C GLY A 346 -4.63 -10.72 -17.98
N ASN A 347 -4.04 -10.05 -16.99
CA ASN A 347 -3.65 -10.69 -15.75
C ASN A 347 -4.18 -9.89 -14.55
N VAL A 348 -4.21 -10.56 -13.39
CA VAL A 348 -4.75 -10.00 -12.14
C VAL A 348 -4.07 -8.69 -11.79
N LEU A 349 -2.77 -8.58 -12.05
CA LEU A 349 -1.99 -7.41 -11.68
C LEU A 349 -2.41 -6.18 -12.48
N THR A 350 -2.63 -6.32 -13.79
CA THR A 350 -3.16 -5.23 -14.63
C THR A 350 -4.57 -4.82 -14.17
N ALA A 351 -5.44 -5.79 -13.86
CA ALA A 351 -6.79 -5.52 -13.37
C ALA A 351 -6.78 -4.80 -12.02
N LEU A 352 -5.92 -5.21 -11.08
CA LEU A 352 -5.73 -4.53 -9.80
C LEU A 352 -5.12 -3.15 -9.97
N ASN A 353 -4.13 -3.00 -10.85
CA ASN A 353 -3.51 -1.70 -11.16
C ASN A 353 -4.53 -0.74 -11.76
N PHE A 354 -5.43 -1.22 -12.62
CA PHE A 354 -6.54 -0.44 -13.13
C PHE A 354 -7.51 -0.05 -12.01
N ALA A 355 -7.98 -1.02 -11.22
CA ALA A 355 -8.91 -0.77 -10.12
C ALA A 355 -8.34 0.22 -9.10
N PHE A 356 -7.13 0.00 -8.59
CA PHE A 356 -6.47 0.94 -7.68
C PHE A 356 -6.02 2.23 -8.38
N GLY A 357 -5.93 2.25 -9.70
CA GLY A 357 -5.74 3.47 -10.48
C GLY A 357 -6.96 4.39 -10.46
N MET A 358 -8.15 3.90 -10.15
CA MET A 358 -9.40 4.67 -10.14
C MET A 358 -9.66 5.31 -8.75
N PHE A 359 -9.80 6.63 -8.70
CA PHE A 359 -10.18 7.36 -7.47
C PHE A 359 -11.51 6.86 -6.88
N THR A 360 -12.48 6.53 -7.74
CA THR A 360 -13.78 6.01 -7.32
C THR A 360 -13.68 4.66 -6.60
N PHE A 361 -12.77 3.80 -7.04
CA PHE A 361 -12.49 2.54 -6.36
C PHE A 361 -11.76 2.77 -5.03
N GLN A 362 -10.70 3.61 -5.01
CA GLN A 362 -9.96 3.92 -3.77
C GLN A 362 -10.86 4.52 -2.69
N SER A 363 -11.74 5.46 -3.04
CA SER A 363 -12.70 6.07 -2.11
C SER A 363 -13.73 5.06 -1.59
N ASN A 364 -14.23 4.16 -2.43
CA ASN A 364 -15.10 3.05 -1.98
C ASN A 364 -14.38 2.08 -1.03
N VAL A 365 -13.11 1.76 -1.30
CA VAL A 365 -12.27 0.95 -0.40
C VAL A 365 -12.10 1.66 0.95
N LEU A 366 -11.86 2.97 0.96
CA LEU A 366 -11.76 3.75 2.21
C LEU A 366 -13.07 3.69 3.01
N VAL A 367 -14.23 3.83 2.35
CA VAL A 367 -15.55 3.72 3.01
C VAL A 367 -15.77 2.32 3.58
N CYS A 368 -15.47 1.28 2.80
CA CYS A 368 -15.59 -0.11 3.24
C CYS A 368 -14.71 -0.38 4.48
N LEU A 369 -13.42 -0.07 4.40
CA LEU A 369 -12.49 -0.22 5.52
C LEU A 369 -12.93 0.59 6.74
N TRP A 370 -13.46 1.79 6.51
CA TRP A 370 -13.95 2.63 7.60
C TRP A 370 -15.14 1.96 8.30
N PHE A 371 -16.15 1.49 7.56
CA PHE A 371 -17.31 0.78 8.12
C PHE A 371 -16.91 -0.50 8.86
N VAL A 372 -15.97 -1.29 8.34
CA VAL A 372 -15.42 -2.46 9.02
C VAL A 372 -14.80 -2.06 10.37
N VAL A 373 -13.96 -1.02 10.39
CA VAL A 373 -13.28 -0.57 11.62
C VAL A 373 -14.25 0.03 12.63
N VAL A 374 -15.22 0.84 12.21
CA VAL A 374 -16.23 1.41 13.14
C VAL A 374 -17.22 0.38 13.63
N PHE A 375 -17.49 -0.68 12.86
CA PHE A 375 -18.25 -1.83 13.31
C PHE A 375 -17.51 -2.54 14.45
N ILE A 376 -16.24 -2.91 14.25
CA ILE A 376 -15.42 -3.60 15.25
C ILE A 376 -15.28 -2.80 16.57
N LYS A 377 -15.26 -1.47 16.47
CA LYS A 377 -15.13 -0.57 17.65
C LYS A 377 -16.43 -0.32 18.41
N GLY A 378 -17.59 -0.63 17.83
CA GLY A 378 -18.89 -0.40 18.46
C GLY A 378 -19.10 1.06 18.86
N ALA A 379 -19.35 1.30 20.15
CA ALA A 379 -19.55 2.65 20.71
C ALA A 379 -18.27 3.52 20.74
N ASN A 380 -17.07 2.94 20.58
CA ASN A 380 -15.79 3.66 20.61
C ASN A 380 -15.30 4.06 19.21
N GLU A 381 -16.20 4.19 18.24
CA GLU A 381 -15.85 4.42 16.84
C GLU A 381 -14.95 5.64 16.60
N ASN A 382 -15.08 6.71 17.39
CA ASN A 382 -14.34 7.95 17.23
C ASN A 382 -12.96 7.97 17.92
N LYS A 383 -12.61 6.92 18.69
CA LYS A 383 -11.35 6.84 19.44
C LYS A 383 -10.17 6.28 18.62
N GLY A 384 -10.31 6.20 17.29
CA GLY A 384 -9.29 5.67 16.40
C GLY A 384 -8.54 6.72 15.60
N LYS A 385 -7.30 6.43 15.18
CA LYS A 385 -6.59 7.30 14.22
C LYS A 385 -7.29 7.35 12.86
N PHE A 386 -7.69 6.20 12.31
CA PHE A 386 -8.38 6.13 11.01
C PHE A 386 -9.87 6.49 11.08
N THR A 387 -10.47 6.36 12.26
CA THR A 387 -11.90 6.60 12.47
C THR A 387 -12.16 7.83 13.32
N ASN A 388 -11.20 8.76 13.42
CA ASN A 388 -11.43 10.05 14.07
C ASN A 388 -12.26 10.95 13.16
N TYR A 389 -12.74 12.06 13.73
CA TYR A 389 -13.59 13.00 13.01
C TYR A 389 -12.95 13.54 11.71
N GLN A 390 -11.65 13.84 11.73
CA GLN A 390 -10.94 14.41 10.57
C GLN A 390 -10.91 13.44 9.39
N TRP A 391 -10.50 12.21 9.65
CA TRP A 391 -10.49 11.16 8.64
C TRP A 391 -11.89 10.83 8.16
N SER A 392 -12.86 10.77 9.07
CA SER A 392 -14.25 10.47 8.71
C SER A 392 -14.86 11.57 7.84
N LEU A 393 -14.55 12.85 8.13
CA LEU A 393 -14.93 14.00 7.32
C LEU A 393 -14.27 13.95 5.93
N ALA A 394 -12.97 13.63 5.87
CA ALA A 394 -12.24 13.50 4.61
C ALA A 394 -12.80 12.37 3.73
N ILE A 395 -13.04 11.19 4.31
CA ILE A 395 -13.64 10.04 3.61
C ILE A 395 -15.04 10.38 3.11
N ALA A 396 -15.86 11.05 3.93
CA ALA A 396 -17.16 11.56 3.50
C ALA A 396 -17.03 12.54 2.32
N GLY A 397 -16.07 13.47 2.35
CA GLY A 397 -15.79 14.35 1.22
C GLY A 397 -15.35 13.61 -0.05
N TYR A 398 -14.42 12.66 0.05
CA TYR A 398 -13.94 11.89 -1.11
C TYR A 398 -15.06 11.07 -1.76
N ILE A 399 -15.90 10.42 -0.95
CA ILE A 399 -17.00 9.64 -1.50
C ILE A 399 -18.10 10.54 -2.10
N THR A 400 -18.26 11.77 -1.61
CA THR A 400 -19.12 12.79 -2.25
C THR A 400 -18.60 13.17 -3.64
N VAL A 401 -17.28 13.35 -3.79
CA VAL A 401 -16.67 13.58 -5.11
C VAL A 401 -16.98 12.42 -6.06
N THR A 402 -16.79 11.18 -5.60
CA THR A 402 -17.17 9.98 -6.36
C THR A 402 -18.63 9.98 -6.76
N CYS A 403 -19.53 10.32 -5.84
CA CYS A 403 -20.96 10.39 -6.09
C CYS A 403 -21.30 11.44 -7.16
N ILE A 404 -20.76 12.64 -7.03
CA ILE A 404 -21.07 13.74 -7.95
C ILE A 404 -20.45 13.48 -9.32
N ILE A 405 -19.17 13.14 -9.40
CA ILE A 405 -18.50 12.91 -10.69
C ILE A 405 -19.19 11.78 -11.44
N PHE A 406 -19.46 10.65 -10.79
CA PHE A 406 -20.07 9.53 -11.51
C PHE A 406 -21.49 9.86 -11.98
N ASN A 407 -22.36 10.37 -11.09
CA ASN A 407 -23.77 10.57 -11.43
C ASN A 407 -24.03 11.82 -12.27
N ALA A 408 -23.29 12.91 -12.03
CA ALA A 408 -23.52 14.19 -12.69
C ALA A 408 -22.63 14.41 -13.92
N ILE A 409 -21.54 13.67 -14.07
CA ILE A 409 -20.60 13.81 -15.20
C ILE A 409 -20.54 12.51 -15.99
N SER A 410 -20.08 11.41 -15.38
CA SER A 410 -19.82 10.16 -16.11
C SER A 410 -21.08 9.55 -16.74
N ILE A 411 -22.20 9.44 -16.00
CA ILE A 411 -23.44 8.87 -16.55
C ILE A 411 -23.97 9.73 -17.70
N PRO A 412 -24.20 11.05 -17.57
CA PRO A 412 -24.67 11.87 -18.69
C PRO A 412 -23.77 11.78 -19.92
N THR A 413 -22.44 11.86 -19.75
CA THR A 413 -21.49 11.73 -20.88
C THR A 413 -21.59 10.36 -21.55
N SER A 414 -21.78 9.30 -20.75
CA SER A 414 -21.93 7.96 -21.30
C SER A 414 -23.25 7.76 -22.05
N LEU A 415 -24.35 8.33 -21.53
CA LEU A 415 -25.65 8.32 -22.19
C LEU A 415 -25.60 9.09 -23.52
N MET A 416 -24.94 10.24 -23.54
CA MET A 416 -24.78 11.05 -24.76
C MET A 416 -23.89 10.38 -25.81
N SER A 417 -22.81 9.70 -25.38
CA SER A 417 -21.91 9.00 -26.30
C SER A 417 -22.43 7.63 -26.75
N GLY A 418 -23.48 7.11 -26.09
CA GLY A 418 -23.99 5.75 -26.34
C GLY A 418 -23.04 4.64 -25.90
N THR A 419 -21.98 4.95 -25.15
CA THR A 419 -20.96 3.99 -24.72
C THR A 419 -20.57 4.16 -23.25
N ILE A 420 -20.25 3.06 -22.58
CA ILE A 420 -19.64 3.04 -21.24
C ILE A 420 -18.40 2.15 -21.28
N ASP A 421 -17.27 2.71 -20.88
CA ASP A 421 -15.95 2.08 -20.90
C ASP A 421 -15.47 1.63 -22.29
N GLY A 422 -16.07 2.17 -23.35
CA GLY A 422 -15.81 1.82 -24.75
C GLY A 422 -16.76 0.75 -25.32
N ASP A 423 -17.63 0.17 -24.50
CA ASP A 423 -18.67 -0.75 -24.99
C ASP A 423 -19.98 -0.01 -25.25
N PRO A 424 -20.81 -0.47 -26.20
CA PRO A 424 -22.17 0.05 -26.40
C PRO A 424 -22.98 -0.01 -25.11
N LEU A 425 -23.77 1.03 -24.82
CA LEU A 425 -24.64 1.07 -23.65
C LEU A 425 -25.60 -0.13 -23.59
N SER A 426 -26.04 -0.61 -24.76
CA SER A 426 -26.91 -1.77 -24.92
C SER A 426 -26.29 -3.10 -24.50
N SER A 427 -24.95 -3.20 -24.38
CA SER A 427 -24.28 -4.40 -23.89
C SER A 427 -24.26 -4.50 -22.37
N LYS A 428 -24.63 -3.43 -21.65
CA LYS A 428 -24.59 -3.39 -20.19
C LYS A 428 -25.85 -4.01 -19.60
N ASN A 429 -25.66 -5.07 -18.81
CA ASN A 429 -26.75 -5.79 -18.15
C ASN A 429 -27.21 -5.11 -16.85
N PHE A 430 -28.33 -5.59 -16.28
CA PHE A 430 -28.85 -5.11 -15.00
C PHE A 430 -27.81 -5.15 -13.87
N LEU A 431 -26.97 -6.19 -13.85
CA LEU A 431 -25.97 -6.40 -12.81
C LEU A 431 -24.89 -5.31 -12.83
N PHE A 432 -24.45 -4.88 -14.01
CA PHE A 432 -23.55 -3.74 -14.19
C PHE A 432 -24.14 -2.47 -13.56
N TRP A 433 -25.40 -2.15 -13.88
CA TRP A 433 -26.07 -0.96 -13.36
C TRP A 433 -26.28 -1.02 -11.85
N MET A 434 -26.66 -2.18 -11.33
CA MET A 434 -26.83 -2.38 -9.89
C MET A 434 -25.52 -2.15 -9.14
N VAL A 435 -24.42 -2.75 -9.59
CA VAL A 435 -23.09 -2.58 -8.96
C VAL A 435 -22.65 -1.11 -9.00
N ASN A 436 -22.79 -0.46 -10.15
CA ASN A 436 -22.40 0.93 -10.29
C ASN A 436 -23.26 1.87 -9.45
N THR A 437 -24.57 1.63 -9.36
CA THR A 437 -25.48 2.40 -8.51
C THR A 437 -25.13 2.21 -7.02
N LEU A 438 -24.79 0.99 -6.61
CA LEU A 438 -24.36 0.72 -5.24
C LEU A 438 -23.06 1.47 -4.89
N LEU A 439 -22.03 1.34 -5.73
CA LEU A 439 -20.71 1.93 -5.48
C LEU A 439 -20.66 3.44 -5.64
N HIS A 440 -21.49 4.02 -6.51
CA HIS A 440 -21.39 5.43 -6.88
C HIS A 440 -22.58 6.27 -6.43
N ALA A 441 -23.64 5.69 -5.88
CA ALA A 441 -24.75 6.47 -5.30
C ALA A 441 -25.11 5.99 -3.89
N ILE A 442 -25.49 4.72 -3.73
CA ILE A 442 -26.05 4.22 -2.46
C ILE A 442 -25.01 4.25 -1.34
N PHE A 443 -23.86 3.59 -1.50
CA PHE A 443 -22.81 3.59 -0.46
C PHE A 443 -22.27 5.00 -0.14
N PRO A 444 -22.01 5.88 -1.12
CA PRO A 444 -21.71 7.28 -0.86
C PRO A 444 -22.75 7.99 0.01
N LEU A 445 -24.03 7.92 -0.36
CA LEU A 445 -25.10 8.57 0.38
C LEU A 445 -25.22 8.01 1.80
N CYS A 446 -25.05 6.71 1.97
CA CYS A 446 -25.09 6.07 3.28
C CYS A 446 -23.91 6.47 4.17
N MET A 447 -22.70 6.63 3.62
CA MET A 447 -21.56 7.18 4.35
C MET A 447 -21.81 8.63 4.77
N ILE A 448 -22.31 9.46 3.85
CA ILE A 448 -22.62 10.88 4.12
C ILE A 448 -23.70 10.98 5.21
N PHE A 449 -24.79 10.22 5.08
CA PHE A 449 -25.88 10.18 6.06
C PHE A 449 -25.37 9.72 7.42
N TYR A 450 -24.60 8.64 7.46
CA TYR A 450 -24.02 8.13 8.69
C TYR A 450 -23.16 9.19 9.38
N PHE A 451 -22.25 9.82 8.62
CA PHE A 451 -21.32 10.82 9.14
C PHE A 451 -22.05 12.05 9.68
N VAL A 452 -23.08 12.55 8.99
CA VAL A 452 -23.81 13.75 9.41
C VAL A 452 -24.73 13.47 10.61
N PHE A 453 -25.48 12.36 10.60
CA PHE A 453 -26.56 12.15 11.57
C PHE A 453 -26.18 11.28 12.77
N TRP A 454 -25.29 10.30 12.58
CA TRP A 454 -24.97 9.31 13.62
C TRP A 454 -23.57 9.40 14.19
N TYR A 455 -22.58 9.89 13.44
CA TYR A 455 -21.21 9.96 13.92
C TYR A 455 -21.07 11.01 15.03
N THR A 456 -20.40 10.64 16.12
CA THR A 456 -20.23 11.51 17.30
C THR A 456 -18.90 12.24 17.25
N LYS A 457 -18.94 13.57 17.25
CA LYS A 457 -17.75 14.41 17.35
C LYS A 457 -17.24 14.38 18.78
N THR A 458 -15.98 14.05 18.97
CA THR A 458 -15.33 14.14 20.28
C THR A 458 -14.57 15.43 20.46
N GLU A 459 -13.80 15.89 19.45
CA GLU A 459 -12.82 16.97 19.64
C GLU A 459 -12.50 17.73 18.35
N PHE A 460 -13.49 17.93 17.47
CA PHE A 460 -13.24 18.69 16.25
C PHE A 460 -13.70 20.15 16.36
N GLY A 461 -13.06 21.03 15.60
CA GLY A 461 -13.29 22.46 15.71
C GLY A 461 -14.59 22.95 15.06
N THR A 462 -14.86 24.24 15.15
CA THR A 462 -15.90 24.91 14.33
C THR A 462 -15.52 24.85 12.84
N THR A 463 -16.46 25.14 11.94
CA THR A 463 -16.14 25.22 10.50
C THR A 463 -15.08 26.27 10.22
N LYS A 464 -15.04 27.37 10.98
CA LYS A 464 -13.93 28.35 10.92
C LYS A 464 -12.58 27.69 11.24
N GLN A 465 -12.52 26.84 12.25
CA GLN A 465 -11.29 26.13 12.65
C GLN A 465 -10.82 25.09 11.62
N LEU A 466 -11.71 24.57 10.78
CA LEU A 466 -11.33 23.73 9.63
C LEU A 466 -10.39 24.49 8.68
N PHE A 467 -10.67 25.78 8.45
CA PHE A 467 -9.88 26.65 7.58
C PHE A 467 -8.67 27.27 8.30
N THR A 468 -8.86 27.85 9.48
CA THR A 468 -7.76 28.56 10.18
C THR A 468 -6.60 27.63 10.53
N ASN A 469 -6.89 26.37 10.83
CA ASN A 469 -5.87 25.38 11.17
C ASN A 469 -5.34 24.64 9.94
N LYS A 470 -5.66 25.13 8.72
CA LYS A 470 -5.25 24.56 7.43
C LYS A 470 -5.65 23.09 7.25
N LYS A 471 -6.61 22.59 8.03
CA LYS A 471 -7.01 21.18 8.02
C LYS A 471 -7.64 20.78 6.70
N ILE A 472 -8.34 21.72 6.06
CA ILE A 472 -8.89 21.52 4.72
C ILE A 472 -7.80 21.23 3.67
N LEU A 473 -6.58 21.77 3.84
CA LEU A 473 -5.48 21.50 2.91
C LEU A 473 -5.05 20.04 2.96
N TYR A 474 -5.07 19.40 4.13
CA TYR A 474 -4.78 17.95 4.24
C TYR A 474 -5.84 17.09 3.55
N ILE A 475 -7.11 17.53 3.53
CA ILE A 475 -8.18 16.84 2.80
C ILE A 475 -7.96 17.01 1.29
N ILE A 476 -7.63 18.21 0.83
CA ILE A 476 -7.38 18.48 -0.61
C ILE A 476 -6.08 17.83 -1.10
N ALA A 477 -5.10 17.63 -0.22
CA ALA A 477 -3.79 17.09 -0.59
C ALA A 477 -3.88 15.68 -1.20
N TYR A 478 -4.81 14.83 -0.75
CA TYR A 478 -4.92 13.46 -1.27
C TYR A 478 -5.34 13.40 -2.75
N PRO A 479 -6.42 14.07 -3.21
CA PRO A 479 -6.75 14.14 -4.63
C PRO A 479 -5.65 14.76 -5.51
N ILE A 480 -4.92 15.77 -5.00
CA ILE A 480 -3.80 16.37 -5.72
C ILE A 480 -2.68 15.32 -5.88
N PHE A 481 -2.30 14.65 -4.79
CA PHE A 481 -1.29 13.59 -4.83
C PHE A 481 -1.72 12.45 -5.76
N TYR A 482 -2.98 12.05 -5.72
CA TYR A 482 -3.57 11.08 -6.63
C TYR A 482 -3.43 11.52 -8.09
N ALA A 483 -3.78 12.76 -8.43
CA ALA A 483 -3.67 13.27 -9.80
C ALA A 483 -2.22 13.23 -10.30
N ILE A 484 -1.26 13.71 -9.47
CA ILE A 484 0.17 13.67 -9.79
C ILE A 484 0.64 12.23 -9.99
N PHE A 485 0.26 11.31 -9.08
CA PHE A 485 0.62 9.90 -9.18
C PHE A 485 0.12 9.27 -10.48
N ILE A 486 -1.14 9.49 -10.83
CA ILE A 486 -1.76 8.94 -12.04
C ILE A 486 -1.16 9.52 -13.32
N VAL A 487 -0.90 10.83 -13.36
CA VAL A 487 -0.22 11.46 -14.49
C VAL A 487 1.18 10.90 -14.66
N THR A 488 1.95 10.79 -13.57
CA THR A 488 3.31 10.24 -13.60
C THR A 488 3.31 8.81 -14.09
N ARG A 489 2.43 7.97 -13.53
CA ARG A 489 2.18 6.60 -14.02
C ARG A 489 1.88 6.61 -15.50
N GLY A 490 0.99 7.51 -15.92
CA GLY A 490 0.53 7.56 -17.29
C GLY A 490 1.65 7.90 -18.28
N GLU A 491 2.47 8.90 -18.00
CA GLU A 491 3.61 9.28 -18.84
C GLU A 491 4.68 8.19 -18.90
N ILE A 492 4.89 7.46 -17.81
CA ILE A 492 5.78 6.29 -17.79
C ILE A 492 5.24 5.21 -18.73
N LEU A 493 3.97 4.81 -18.59
CA LEU A 493 3.38 3.77 -19.42
C LEU A 493 3.31 4.19 -20.90
N TYR A 494 3.09 5.48 -21.17
CA TYR A 494 3.17 6.02 -22.52
C TYR A 494 4.58 5.89 -23.11
N SER A 495 5.61 6.22 -22.33
CA SER A 495 7.01 6.04 -22.72
C SER A 495 7.35 4.56 -22.91
N ALA A 496 6.82 3.71 -22.03
CA ALA A 496 6.96 2.26 -22.07
C ALA A 496 6.42 1.63 -23.35
N TRP A 497 5.41 2.23 -23.97
CA TRP A 497 4.81 1.79 -25.23
C TRP A 497 5.28 2.61 -26.43
N ASN A 498 6.56 2.99 -26.40
CA ASN A 498 7.23 3.68 -27.50
C ASN A 498 6.46 4.93 -27.96
N GLN A 499 5.86 5.66 -27.00
CA GLN A 499 5.14 6.91 -27.24
C GLN A 499 3.94 6.77 -28.20
N ASN A 500 3.35 5.58 -28.31
CA ASN A 500 2.17 5.40 -29.15
C ASN A 500 0.89 5.81 -28.40
N TYR A 501 0.33 6.95 -28.81
CA TYR A 501 -0.83 7.54 -28.14
C TYR A 501 -2.11 6.73 -28.32
N VAL A 502 -2.30 6.10 -29.49
CA VAL A 502 -3.48 5.26 -29.78
C VAL A 502 -3.50 4.04 -28.86
N TYR A 503 -2.35 3.39 -28.65
CA TYR A 503 -2.21 2.33 -27.65
C TYR A 503 -2.52 2.86 -26.25
N ALA A 504 -1.93 3.99 -25.86
CA ALA A 504 -2.03 4.52 -24.51
C ALA A 504 -3.46 4.91 -24.07
N VAL A 505 -4.25 5.48 -24.97
CA VAL A 505 -5.64 5.83 -24.68
C VAL A 505 -6.50 4.58 -24.53
N LYS A 506 -6.33 3.58 -25.42
CA LYS A 506 -7.17 2.39 -25.41
C LYS A 506 -6.98 1.55 -24.16
N THR A 507 -5.79 1.51 -23.60
CA THR A 507 -5.41 0.71 -22.42
C THR A 507 -5.60 1.45 -21.09
N TRP A 508 -6.23 2.62 -21.11
CA TRP A 508 -6.52 3.41 -19.91
C TRP A 508 -5.27 3.75 -19.09
N THR A 509 -4.19 4.11 -19.79
CA THR A 509 -2.98 4.68 -19.16
C THR A 509 -3.31 5.80 -18.19
N TRP A 510 -4.23 6.66 -18.62
CA TRP A 510 -4.88 7.65 -17.79
C TRP A 510 -6.32 7.19 -17.54
N PRO A 511 -6.68 6.82 -16.30
CA PRO A 511 -8.02 6.31 -15.99
C PRO A 511 -9.13 7.33 -16.18
N TYR A 512 -8.78 8.62 -16.24
CA TYR A 512 -9.71 9.71 -16.53
C TYR A 512 -9.19 10.57 -17.68
N PRO A 513 -10.07 11.03 -18.59
CA PRO A 513 -9.66 11.79 -19.76
C PRO A 513 -9.06 13.16 -19.39
N PHE A 514 -9.50 13.76 -18.28
CA PHE A 514 -8.93 15.01 -17.76
C PHE A 514 -7.58 14.82 -17.06
N LEU A 515 -7.07 13.59 -16.91
CA LEU A 515 -5.71 13.32 -16.45
C LEU A 515 -4.76 12.96 -17.60
N ASN A 516 -5.27 12.84 -18.82
CA ASN A 516 -4.46 12.59 -20.01
C ASN A 516 -3.87 13.91 -20.53
N LEU A 517 -2.64 14.23 -20.13
CA LEU A 517 -1.95 15.47 -20.52
C LEU A 517 -1.74 15.60 -22.03
N ARG A 518 -1.74 14.48 -22.75
CA ARG A 518 -1.48 14.40 -24.19
C ARG A 518 -2.74 14.57 -25.04
N SER A 519 -3.93 14.58 -24.43
CA SER A 519 -5.18 14.82 -25.14
C SER A 519 -5.28 16.29 -25.57
N ASN A 520 -5.65 16.55 -26.82
CA ASN A 520 -5.99 17.90 -27.28
C ASN A 520 -7.51 18.14 -27.35
N ASP A 521 -8.32 17.09 -27.18
CA ASP A 521 -9.76 17.11 -27.47
C ASP A 521 -10.63 16.89 -26.23
N TRP A 522 -10.17 17.27 -25.03
CA TRP A 522 -11.06 17.18 -23.87
C TRP A 522 -12.19 18.22 -24.00
N LEU A 523 -13.45 17.78 -23.91
CA LEU A 523 -14.65 18.63 -24.04
C LEU A 523 -14.63 19.60 -25.24
N GLY A 524 -14.18 19.14 -26.41
CA GLY A 524 -14.24 19.95 -27.64
C GLY A 524 -13.06 20.90 -27.83
N GLY A 525 -11.85 20.47 -27.44
CA GLY A 525 -10.60 21.15 -27.80
C GLY A 525 -9.80 21.69 -26.62
N ILE A 526 -10.16 21.37 -25.37
CA ILE A 526 -9.37 21.78 -24.21
C ILE A 526 -8.13 20.87 -24.12
N PRO A 527 -6.90 21.43 -24.09
CA PRO A 527 -5.70 20.65 -23.89
C PRO A 527 -5.69 19.94 -22.54
N GLY A 528 -5.11 18.74 -22.50
CA GLY A 528 -5.15 17.83 -21.35
C GLY A 528 -4.58 18.43 -20.06
N TYR A 529 -3.51 19.22 -20.15
CA TYR A 529 -2.95 19.92 -18.98
C TYR A 529 -3.92 20.95 -18.40
N LEU A 530 -4.70 21.64 -19.25
CA LEU A 530 -5.71 22.59 -18.82
C LEU A 530 -6.94 21.86 -18.25
N ALA A 531 -7.35 20.75 -18.88
CA ALA A 531 -8.38 19.85 -18.36
C ALA A 531 -8.05 19.36 -16.94
N MET A 532 -6.78 19.00 -16.70
CA MET A 532 -6.32 18.59 -15.38
C MET A 532 -6.46 19.71 -14.34
N ILE A 533 -6.03 20.94 -14.68
CA ILE A 533 -6.15 22.10 -13.77
C ILE A 533 -7.62 22.38 -13.43
N ILE A 534 -8.51 22.32 -14.42
CA ILE A 534 -9.96 22.49 -14.23
C ILE A 534 -10.50 21.39 -13.32
N ALA A 535 -10.16 20.12 -13.58
CA ALA A 535 -10.62 18.99 -12.79
C ALA A 535 -10.15 19.06 -11.33
N ILE A 536 -8.88 19.38 -11.08
CA ILE A 536 -8.33 19.55 -9.73
C ILE A 536 -9.06 20.70 -9.01
N SER A 537 -9.31 21.81 -9.69
CA SER A 537 -10.02 22.97 -9.13
C SER A 537 -11.47 22.63 -8.78
N LEU A 538 -12.16 21.91 -9.66
CA LEU A 538 -13.54 21.44 -9.45
C LEU A 538 -13.63 20.48 -8.26
N VAL A 539 -12.78 19.46 -8.23
CA VAL A 539 -12.71 18.49 -7.12
C VAL A 539 -12.41 19.19 -5.80
N SER A 540 -11.45 20.12 -5.79
CA SER A 540 -11.11 20.89 -4.60
C SER A 540 -12.30 21.73 -4.11
N THR A 541 -13.03 22.35 -5.03
CA THR A 541 -14.23 23.13 -4.71
C THR A 541 -15.33 22.26 -4.10
N ILE A 542 -15.60 21.08 -4.69
CA ILE A 542 -16.56 20.11 -4.15
C ILE A 542 -16.14 19.68 -2.74
N LEU A 543 -14.85 19.39 -2.51
CA LEU A 543 -14.36 18.97 -1.20
C LEU A 543 -14.48 20.08 -0.15
N VAL A 544 -14.09 21.31 -0.49
CA VAL A 544 -14.23 22.46 0.40
C VAL A 544 -15.69 22.68 0.76
N GLY A 545 -16.59 22.70 -0.24
CA GLY A 545 -18.02 22.91 -0.04
C GLY A 545 -18.65 21.81 0.81
N SER A 546 -18.48 20.54 0.42
CA SER A 546 -19.06 19.39 1.11
C SER A 546 -18.53 19.22 2.53
N CYS A 547 -17.21 19.29 2.74
CA CYS A 547 -16.63 19.15 4.08
C CYS A 547 -17.06 20.29 5.01
N SER A 548 -17.17 21.51 4.48
CA SER A 548 -17.67 22.66 5.26
C SER A 548 -19.13 22.49 5.65
N LEU A 549 -19.96 22.05 4.70
CA LEU A 549 -21.38 21.78 4.92
C LEU A 549 -21.59 20.65 5.93
N TYR A 550 -20.86 19.54 5.81
CA TYR A 550 -20.96 18.41 6.75
C TYR A 550 -20.49 18.80 8.14
N ASN A 551 -19.37 19.50 8.26
CA ASN A 551 -18.88 19.97 9.56
C ASN A 551 -19.87 20.94 10.21
N TRP A 552 -20.45 21.85 9.43
CA TRP A 552 -21.49 22.76 9.92
C TRP A 552 -22.75 22.01 10.38
N SER A 553 -23.22 21.05 9.57
CA SER A 553 -24.41 20.23 9.89
C SER A 553 -24.22 19.44 11.18
N VAL A 554 -23.07 18.77 11.35
CA VAL A 554 -22.76 18.05 12.60
C VAL A 554 -22.72 19.00 13.79
N ASN A 555 -22.03 20.15 13.68
CA ASN A 555 -21.98 21.15 14.76
C ASN A 555 -23.38 21.61 15.18
N ARG A 556 -24.26 21.84 14.20
CA ARG A 556 -25.62 22.28 14.46
C ARG A 556 -26.45 21.19 15.13
N LEU A 557 -26.30 19.93 14.71
CA LEU A 557 -27.00 18.80 15.32
C LEU A 557 -26.52 18.53 16.74
N GLU A 558 -25.24 18.67 17.02
CA GLU A 558 -24.68 18.50 18.37
C GLU A 558 -25.11 19.62 19.31
N ALA A 559 -25.08 20.88 18.86
CA ALA A 559 -25.59 22.01 19.63
C ALA A 559 -27.09 21.89 19.97
N LYS A 560 -27.85 21.17 19.14
CA LYS A 560 -29.25 20.84 19.43
C LYS A 560 -29.40 19.70 20.44
N LYS A 561 -28.48 18.75 20.49
CA LYS A 561 -28.49 17.62 21.45
C LYS A 561 -28.03 18.03 22.85
N SER A 562 -27.27 19.13 22.97
CA SER A 562 -26.79 19.67 24.23
C SER A 562 -27.77 20.64 24.91
N LYS A 563 -28.79 21.08 24.18
CA LYS A 563 -29.93 21.83 24.73
C LYS A 563 -31.03 20.85 25.08
#